data_AF-A0A2A9FET2-F1
#
_entry.id   AF-A0A2A9FET2-F1
#
_cell.length_a   1.000
_cell.length_b   1.000
_cell.length_c   1.000
_cell.angle_alpha   90.00
_cell.angle_beta   90.00
_cell.angle_gamma   90.00
#
_symmetry.space_group_name_H-M   'P 1'
#
loop_
_entity.id
_entity.type
_entity.pdbx_description
1 polymer ?
#
loop_
_entity_poly.entity_id
_entity_poly.type
_entity_poly.pdbx_seq_one_letter_code
_entity_poly.pdbx_strand_id
1 'polypeptide(L)'
;MTGRRAVGQEHPTVPELERLLESGPFAEALRTAIRVRGLGLERIRYRLRSRGTPISLATLSHWQSARCRPERPESLRALRSLEDILGVPDGALIRLLGPPRPRGGHPPPGL
;
A
#
# COMPACT_ATOMS: atom_id res chain seq x y z
N MET A 1 18.71 -0.69 -21.93
CA MET A 1 17.37 -1.29 -22.14
C MET A 1 17.27 -2.52 -21.26
N THR A 2 17.08 -2.37 -19.94
CA THR A 2 17.18 -3.53 -19.03
C THR A 2 15.86 -4.29 -18.99
N GLY A 3 15.82 -5.34 -19.81
CA GLY A 3 14.91 -6.44 -19.66
C GLY A 3 15.18 -7.12 -18.33
N ARG A 4 14.19 -7.09 -17.44
CA ARG A 4 14.02 -8.12 -16.43
C ARG A 4 12.59 -8.61 -16.53
N ARG A 5 12.40 -9.62 -17.37
CA ARG A 5 11.26 -10.55 -17.26
C ARG A 5 11.39 -11.22 -15.90
N ALA A 6 10.70 -10.68 -14.90
CA ALA A 6 10.39 -11.45 -13.72
C ALA A 6 9.32 -12.47 -14.15
N VAL A 7 9.78 -13.70 -14.30
CA VAL A 7 9.01 -14.95 -14.18
C VAL A 7 7.75 -14.75 -13.31
N GLY A 8 6.58 -15.17 -13.80
CA GLY A 8 5.34 -15.31 -13.01
C GLY A 8 4.96 -14.10 -12.16
N GLN A 9 4.77 -12.91 -12.75
CA GLN A 9 4.05 -11.86 -12.03
C GLN A 9 2.60 -12.33 -11.90
N GLU A 10 2.25 -13.05 -10.82
CA GLU A 10 0.86 -13.19 -10.42
C GLU A 10 0.32 -11.77 -10.28
N HIS A 11 -0.52 -11.36 -11.23
CA HIS A 11 -1.16 -10.05 -11.17
C HIS A 11 -1.91 -10.02 -9.84
N PRO A 12 -1.54 -9.13 -8.90
CA PRO A 12 -2.24 -9.09 -7.63
C PRO A 12 -3.72 -8.86 -7.91
N THR A 13 -4.55 -9.67 -7.28
CA THR A 13 -5.99 -9.63 -7.47
C THR A 13 -6.64 -8.77 -6.39
N VAL A 14 -7.85 -8.30 -6.64
CA VAL A 14 -8.67 -7.59 -5.64
C VAL A 14 -8.82 -8.39 -4.34
N PRO A 15 -9.16 -9.71 -4.35
CA PRO A 15 -9.26 -10.48 -3.11
C PRO A 15 -7.94 -10.61 -2.34
N GLU A 16 -6.78 -10.63 -3.02
CA GLU A 16 -5.49 -10.62 -2.34
C GLU A 16 -5.22 -9.27 -1.66
N LEU A 17 -5.60 -8.19 -2.31
CA LEU A 17 -5.55 -6.86 -1.72
C LEU A 17 -6.44 -6.76 -0.46
N GLU A 18 -7.67 -7.29 -0.50
CA GLU A 18 -8.58 -7.27 0.64
C GLU A 18 -7.98 -7.95 1.88
N ARG A 19 -7.43 -9.17 1.72
CA ARG A 19 -6.74 -9.88 2.82
C ARG A 19 -5.57 -9.09 3.39
N LEU A 20 -4.80 -8.43 2.52
CA LEU A 20 -3.68 -7.59 2.94
C LEU A 20 -4.14 -6.32 3.66
N LEU A 21 -5.31 -5.77 3.31
CA LEU A 21 -5.91 -4.63 4.00
C LEU A 21 -6.51 -5.01 5.36
N GLU A 22 -6.94 -6.27 5.52
CA GLU A 22 -7.49 -6.78 6.79
C GLU A 22 -6.41 -7.03 7.85
N SER A 23 -5.33 -7.72 7.49
CA SER A 23 -4.29 -8.13 8.45
C SER A 23 -2.86 -8.11 7.89
N GLY A 24 -2.68 -7.64 6.66
CA GLY A 24 -1.38 -7.62 6.00
C GLY A 24 -0.48 -6.47 6.43
N PRO A 25 0.82 -6.53 6.10
CA PRO A 25 1.71 -5.42 6.33
C PRO A 25 1.36 -4.25 5.40
N PHE A 26 1.28 -3.04 5.95
CA PHE A 26 0.99 -1.79 5.21
C PHE A 26 1.78 -1.66 3.91
N ALA A 27 3.08 -1.98 3.95
CA ALA A 27 3.98 -1.95 2.81
C ALA A 27 3.53 -2.85 1.65
N GLU A 28 3.11 -4.09 1.94
CA GLU A 28 2.59 -5.00 0.91
C GLU A 28 1.21 -4.58 0.45
N ALA A 29 0.29 -4.23 1.37
CA ALA A 29 -1.03 -3.74 1.01
C ALA A 29 -0.94 -2.54 0.05
N LEU A 30 -0.05 -1.58 0.33
CA LEU A 30 0.20 -0.43 -0.53
C LEU A 30 0.76 -0.85 -1.89
N ARG A 31 1.80 -1.70 -1.93
CA ARG A 31 2.38 -2.19 -3.19
C ARG A 31 1.36 -2.96 -4.04
N THR A 32 0.54 -3.77 -3.41
CA THR A 32 -0.53 -4.54 -4.05
C THR A 32 -1.61 -3.61 -4.59
N ALA A 33 -2.08 -2.64 -3.81
CA ALA A 33 -3.08 -1.67 -4.26
C ALA A 33 -2.62 -0.87 -5.50
N ILE A 34 -1.36 -0.42 -5.48
CA ILE A 34 -0.75 0.30 -6.61
C ILE A 34 -0.71 -0.58 -7.87
N ARG A 35 -0.32 -1.86 -7.71
CA ARG A 35 -0.25 -2.84 -8.81
C ARG A 35 -1.63 -3.22 -9.35
N VAL A 36 -2.61 -3.49 -8.48
CA VAL A 36 -4.01 -3.77 -8.84
C VAL A 36 -4.61 -2.62 -9.65
N ARG A 37 -4.29 -1.37 -9.28
CA ARG A 37 -4.75 -0.18 -10.02
C ARG A 37 -3.93 0.17 -11.25
N GLY A 38 -2.76 -0.42 -11.43
CA GLY A 38 -1.87 -0.09 -12.54
C GLY A 38 -1.39 1.36 -12.51
N LEU A 39 -1.32 2.00 -11.34
CA LEU A 39 -0.90 3.40 -11.21
C LEU A 39 0.61 3.48 -10.92
N GLY A 40 1.31 4.34 -11.67
CA GLY A 40 2.70 4.67 -11.35
C GLY A 40 2.83 5.63 -10.16
N LEU A 41 3.94 5.58 -9.43
CA LEU A 41 4.22 6.46 -8.29
C LEU A 41 4.19 7.95 -8.65
N GLU A 42 4.63 8.29 -9.87
CA GLU A 42 4.57 9.67 -10.37
C GLU A 42 3.14 10.18 -10.52
N ARG A 43 2.24 9.32 -11.01
CA ARG A 43 0.83 9.66 -11.20
C ARG A 43 0.12 9.82 -9.86
N ILE A 44 0.47 8.96 -8.90
CA ILE A 44 0.02 9.08 -7.51
C ILE A 44 0.50 10.41 -6.91
N ARG A 45 1.79 10.73 -7.00
CA ARG A 45 2.35 12.01 -6.52
C ARG A 45 1.63 13.20 -7.13
N TYR A 46 1.41 13.20 -8.45
CA TYR A 46 0.72 14.28 -9.14
C TYR A 46 -0.70 14.49 -8.60
N ARG A 47 -1.47 13.41 -8.42
CA ARG A 47 -2.82 13.47 -7.87
C ARG A 47 -2.84 13.93 -6.40
N LEU A 48 -1.90 13.47 -5.59
CA LEU A 48 -1.74 13.90 -4.20
C LEU A 48 -1.42 15.40 -4.10
N ARG A 49 -0.54 15.90 -4.97
CA ARG A 49 -0.24 17.34 -5.07
C ARG A 49 -1.47 18.15 -5.45
N SER A 50 -2.25 17.66 -6.42
CA SER A 50 -3.51 18.31 -6.84
C SER A 50 -4.56 18.39 -5.73
N ARG A 51 -4.48 17.52 -4.72
CA ARG A 51 -5.38 17.49 -3.55
C ARG A 51 -4.84 18.26 -2.34
N GLY A 52 -3.74 19.00 -2.49
CA GLY A 52 -3.14 19.79 -1.42
C GLY A 52 -2.30 19.00 -0.42
N THR A 53 -1.96 17.74 -0.73
CA THR A 53 -1.13 16.87 0.12
C THR A 53 0.10 16.38 -0.65
N PRO A 54 1.07 17.25 -0.99
CA PRO A 54 2.24 16.85 -1.77
C PRO A 54 3.15 15.91 -0.97
N ILE A 55 3.52 14.78 -1.57
CA ILE A 55 4.50 13.84 -1.00
C ILE A 55 5.57 13.48 -2.03
N SER A 56 6.82 13.40 -1.59
CA SER A 56 7.97 13.04 -2.43
C SER A 56 7.92 11.56 -2.86
N LEU A 57 8.40 11.26 -4.07
CA LEU A 57 8.56 9.87 -4.54
C LEU A 57 9.42 9.04 -3.57
N ALA A 58 10.46 9.66 -3.01
CA ALA A 58 11.28 9.04 -1.98
C ALA A 58 10.43 8.59 -0.79
N THR A 59 9.56 9.44 -0.26
CA THR A 59 8.67 9.12 0.87
C THR A 59 7.72 7.96 0.52
N LEU A 60 7.09 7.98 -0.67
CA LEU A 60 6.24 6.88 -1.14
C LEU A 60 7.02 5.56 -1.30
N SER A 61 8.28 5.62 -1.71
CA SER A 61 9.17 4.46 -1.82
C SER A 61 9.56 3.91 -0.45
N HIS A 62 9.82 4.79 0.53
CA HIS A 62 10.10 4.39 1.91
C HIS A 62 8.87 3.74 2.58
N TRP A 63 7.66 4.22 2.28
CA TRP A 63 6.40 3.63 2.74
C TRP A 63 6.20 2.21 2.21
N GLN A 64 6.46 1.98 0.92
CA GLN A 64 6.42 0.64 0.33
C GLN A 64 7.49 -0.29 0.91
N SER A 65 8.62 0.23 1.36
CA SER A 65 9.69 -0.60 1.93
C SER A 65 9.53 -0.85 3.43
N ALA A 66 8.42 -0.41 4.04
CA ALA A 66 8.21 -0.37 5.49
C ALA A 66 9.33 0.37 6.27
N ARG A 67 10.15 1.18 5.58
CA ARG A 67 11.29 1.89 6.16
C ARG A 67 10.88 3.14 6.94
N CYS A 68 9.76 3.75 6.56
CA CYS A 68 9.14 4.86 7.26
C CYS A 68 7.64 4.63 7.38
N ARG A 69 7.06 4.92 8.54
CA ARG A 69 5.60 4.93 8.73
C ARG A 69 5.07 6.36 8.68
N PRO A 70 3.96 6.62 7.98
CA PRO A 70 3.28 7.91 8.05
C PRO A 70 2.67 8.16 9.44
N GLU A 71 3.43 8.83 10.31
CA GLU A 71 2.98 9.19 11.67
C GLU A 71 2.48 10.63 11.78
N ARG A 72 2.86 11.49 10.82
CA ARG A 72 2.51 12.91 10.81
C ARG A 72 1.08 13.16 10.29
N PRO A 73 0.39 14.20 10.79
CA PRO A 73 -0.93 14.56 10.33
C PRO A 73 -0.99 14.88 8.83
N GLU A 74 0.04 15.49 8.23
CA GLU A 74 0.08 15.70 6.77
C GLU A 74 0.18 14.38 6.00
N SER A 75 0.99 13.44 6.50
CA SER A 75 1.15 12.12 5.90
C SER A 75 -0.14 11.30 5.98
N LEU A 76 -0.88 11.39 7.09
CA LEU A 76 -2.19 10.75 7.23
C LEU A 76 -3.23 11.35 6.27
N ARG A 77 -3.22 12.68 6.07
CA ARG A 77 -4.08 13.32 5.05
C ARG A 77 -3.73 12.85 3.64
N ALA A 78 -2.44 12.77 3.32
CA ALA A 78 -2.00 12.24 2.03
C ALA A 78 -2.38 10.77 1.85
N LEU A 79 -2.33 9.98 2.92
CA LEU A 79 -2.73 8.58 2.90
C LEU A 79 -4.23 8.42 2.65
N ARG A 80 -5.09 9.24 3.27
CA ARG A 80 -6.53 9.26 2.95
C ARG A 80 -6.80 9.59 1.48
N SER A 81 -6.12 10.60 0.95
CA SER A 81 -6.20 10.94 -0.48
C SER A 81 -5.70 9.80 -1.36
N LEU A 82 -4.68 9.07 -0.91
CA LEU A 82 -4.12 7.92 -1.62
C LEU A 82 -5.11 6.76 -1.65
N GLU A 83 -5.80 6.48 -0.53
CA GLU A 83 -6.83 5.44 -0.45
C GLU A 83 -7.94 5.66 -1.49
N ASP A 84 -8.43 6.90 -1.62
CA ASP A 84 -9.42 7.28 -2.63
C ASP A 84 -8.88 7.12 -4.07
N ILE A 85 -7.63 7.54 -4.33
CA ILE A 85 -6.99 7.37 -5.64
C ILE A 85 -6.84 5.89 -6.00
N LEU A 86 -6.51 5.07 -5.01
CA LEU A 86 -6.35 3.62 -5.14
C LEU A 86 -7.70 2.90 -5.09
N GLY A 87 -8.81 3.59 -4.83
CA GLY A 87 -10.13 3.01 -4.67
C GLY A 87 -10.16 1.86 -3.65
N VAL A 88 -9.44 2.02 -2.54
CA VAL A 88 -9.52 1.14 -1.37
C VAL A 88 -10.40 1.81 -0.31
N PRO A 89 -10.97 1.05 0.65
CA PRO A 89 -11.78 1.64 1.70
C PRO A 89 -10.99 2.70 2.49
N ASP A 90 -11.66 3.78 2.84
CA ASP A 90 -11.11 4.84 3.66
C ASP A 90 -10.63 4.31 5.02
N GLY A 91 -9.40 4.68 5.39
CA GLY A 91 -8.77 4.22 6.61
C GLY A 91 -8.30 2.76 6.60
N ALA A 92 -8.47 1.99 5.51
CA ALA A 92 -7.96 0.62 5.43
C ALA A 92 -6.43 0.56 5.58
N LEU A 93 -5.71 1.43 4.87
CA LEU A 93 -4.25 1.53 4.99
C LEU A 93 -3.86 2.20 6.32
N ILE A 94 -4.64 3.15 6.81
CA ILE A 94 -4.37 3.83 8.10
C ILE A 94 -4.46 2.83 9.27
N ARG A 95 -5.43 1.92 9.25
CA ARG A 95 -5.56 0.85 10.26
C ARG A 95 -4.31 -0.01 10.35
N LEU A 96 -3.62 -0.25 9.23
CA LEU A 96 -2.36 -1.02 9.19
C LEU A 96 -1.15 -0.27 9.78
N LEU A 97 -1.27 1.04 10.02
CA LEU A 97 -0.22 1.85 10.66
C LEU A 97 -0.29 1.84 12.19
N GLY A 98 -1.48 1.57 12.74
CA GLY A 98 -1.68 1.30 14.17
C GLY A 98 -0.81 0.11 14.62
N PRO A 99 -0.57 -0.08 15.93
CA PRO A 99 0.44 -1.01 16.43
C PRO A 99 0.25 -2.39 15.78
N PRO A 100 1.18 -2.81 14.90
CA PRO A 100 1.01 -4.04 14.17
C PRO A 100 1.44 -5.18 15.07
N ARG A 101 0.50 -5.86 15.73
CA ARG A 101 0.78 -7.15 16.39
C ARG A 101 -0.51 -7.88 16.85
N PRO A 102 -0.55 -9.23 16.91
CA PRO A 102 0.52 -10.21 16.72
C PRO A 102 0.32 -11.16 15.53
N ARG A 103 1.44 -11.77 15.14
CA ARG A 103 1.52 -12.96 14.28
C ARG A 103 0.63 -14.07 14.88
N GLY A 104 -0.30 -14.62 14.08
CA GLY A 104 -1.07 -15.81 14.41
C GLY A 104 -2.33 -15.90 13.54
N GLY A 105 -2.62 -16.97 12.82
CA GLY A 105 -1.91 -18.23 12.68
C GLY A 105 -2.47 -18.98 11.48
N HIS A 106 -1.58 -19.68 10.80
CA HIS A 106 -1.97 -20.89 10.10
C HIS A 106 -1.21 -22.02 10.77
N PRO A 107 -1.77 -22.74 11.76
CA PRO A 107 -1.50 -24.16 11.84
C PRO A 107 -2.25 -24.83 10.67
N PRO A 108 -1.61 -25.75 9.94
CA PRO A 108 -2.25 -26.46 8.83
C PRO A 108 -3.43 -27.31 9.34
N PRO A 109 -4.54 -27.43 8.59
CA PRO A 109 -5.51 -28.47 8.85
C PRO A 109 -4.90 -29.81 8.37
N GLY A 110 -4.30 -30.52 9.30
CA GLY A 110 -3.83 -31.89 9.12
C GLY A 110 -4.12 -32.68 10.39
N LEU A 111 -5.37 -33.12 10.51
CA LEU A 111 -5.75 -34.30 11.30
C LEU A 111 -6.00 -35.45 10.31
#